data_AF-A0A6J7E598-F1
#
_entry.id   AF-A0A6J7E598-F1
#
_cell.length_a   1.000
_cell.length_b   1.000
_cell.length_c   1.000
_cell.angle_alpha   90.00
_cell.angle_beta   90.00
_cell.angle_gamma   90.00
#
_symmetry.space_group_name_H-M   'P 1'
#
loop_
_entity.id
_entity.type
_entity.pdbx_description
1 polymer ?
#
loop_
_entity_poly.entity_id
_entity_poly.type
_entity_poly.pdbx_seq_one_letter_code
_entity_poly.pdbx_strand_id
1 'polypeptide(L)' 'MGFLIPSAMEMPNFRLGHMTTESPVIPGGMKGIGEAGIIGAPAAVVSAIDDALRPFGAQPFLSTPVTPQQIFEAITRG' A
#
# COMPACT_ATOMS: atom_id res chain seq x y z
N MET A 1 5.80 -23.98 5.79
CA MET A 1 5.56 -23.09 4.63
C MET A 1 5.23 -21.71 5.17
N GLY A 2 6.14 -20.73 5.05
CA GLY A 2 6.03 -19.45 5.79
C GLY A 2 6.21 -18.18 4.94
N PHE A 3 6.29 -18.32 3.61
CA PHE A 3 6.35 -17.18 2.69
C PHE A 3 5.06 -17.11 1.90
N LEU A 4 4.14 -16.25 2.35
CA LEU A 4 2.83 -16.08 1.74
C LEU A 4 2.92 -15.05 0.62
N ILE A 5 2.44 -15.42 -0.56
CA ILE A 5 2.28 -14.52 -1.71
C ILE A 5 0.76 -14.40 -1.96
N PRO A 6 0.24 -13.19 -2.24
CA PRO A 6 -1.18 -13.00 -2.47
C PRO A 6 -1.68 -13.83 -3.64
N SER A 7 -2.84 -14.47 -3.46
CA SER A 7 -3.61 -15.13 -4.51
C SER A 7 -4.64 -14.17 -5.12
N ALA A 8 -5.49 -14.70 -6.00
CA ALA A 8 -6.65 -13.97 -6.51
C ALA A 8 -7.64 -13.56 -5.40
N MET A 9 -7.66 -14.26 -4.26
CA MET A 9 -8.57 -13.95 -3.15
C MET A 9 -8.11 -12.75 -2.31
N GLU A 10 -6.81 -12.47 -2.26
CA GLU A 10 -6.27 -11.32 -1.53
C GLU A 10 -6.17 -10.05 -2.42
N MET A 11 -6.19 -10.21 -3.74
CA MET A 11 -6.07 -9.08 -4.68
C MET A 11 -7.40 -8.35 -4.86
N PRO A 12 -7.46 -7.04 -4.58
CA PRO A 12 -8.67 -6.26 -4.81
C PRO A 12 -8.85 -5.93 -6.30
N ASN A 13 -10.07 -5.57 -6.69
CA ASN A 13 -10.31 -4.94 -7.99
C ASN A 13 -9.72 -3.52 -8.01
N PHE A 14 -9.00 -3.18 -9.08
CA PHE A 14 -8.37 -1.86 -9.22
C PHE A 14 -9.24 -0.91 -10.05
N ARG A 15 -9.30 0.36 -9.63
CA ARG A 15 -9.75 1.46 -10.48
C ARG A 15 -8.53 2.25 -10.92
N LEU A 16 -8.37 2.41 -12.24
CA LEU A 16 -7.25 3.16 -12.82
C LEU A 16 -7.73 4.51 -13.35
N GLY A 17 -7.01 5.57 -12.98
CA GLY A 17 -7.10 6.89 -13.60
C GLY A 17 -5.79 7.20 -14.33
N HIS A 18 -5.86 8.03 -15.36
CA HIS A 18 -4.68 8.48 -16.09
C HIS A 18 -4.67 10.00 -16.19
N MET A 19 -3.47 10.57 -16.07
CA MET A 19 -3.20 11.97 -16.37
C MET A 19 -1.87 12.04 -17.10
N THR A 20 -1.78 12.95 -18.07
CA THR A 20 -0.59 13.10 -18.91
C THR A 20 0.13 14.40 -18.57
N THR A 21 1.43 14.30 -18.36
CA THR A 21 2.34 15.44 -18.33
C THR A 21 3.61 14.97 -19.02
N GLU A 22 3.83 15.42 -20.24
CA GLU A 22 4.90 14.90 -21.10
C GLU A 22 6.29 15.22 -20.53
N SER A 23 7.26 14.35 -20.84
CA SER A 23 8.68 14.63 -20.59
C SER A 23 9.22 15.58 -21.67
N PRO A 24 9.81 16.73 -21.31
CA PRO A 24 10.35 17.66 -22.30
C PRO A 24 11.66 17.19 -22.96
N VAL A 25 12.27 16.11 -22.44
CA VAL A 25 13.61 15.63 -22.85
C VAL A 25 13.61 14.23 -23.46
N ILE A 26 12.47 13.55 -23.48
CA ILE A 26 12.33 12.22 -24.11
C ILE A 26 11.56 12.39 -25.41
N PRO A 27 12.09 11.96 -26.57
CA PRO A 27 11.33 11.94 -27.81
C PRO A 27 10.00 11.21 -27.62
N GLY A 28 8.89 11.87 -27.95
CA GLY A 28 7.54 11.34 -27.74
C GLY A 28 7.00 11.47 -26.32
N GLY A 29 7.66 12.20 -25.42
CA GLY A 29 7.09 12.63 -24.13
C GLY A 29 6.91 11.54 -23.07
N MET A 30 7.34 10.31 -23.34
CA MET A 30 7.13 9.14 -22.48
C MET A 30 7.83 9.25 -21.12
N LYS A 31 7.25 8.59 -20.11
CA LYS A 31 7.81 8.44 -18.76
C LYS A 31 7.70 6.97 -18.30
N GLY A 32 8.65 6.53 -17.49
CA GLY A 32 8.61 5.20 -16.87
C GLY A 32 7.53 5.10 -15.77
N ILE A 33 6.90 3.93 -15.65
CA ILE A 33 5.83 3.68 -14.66
C ILE A 33 5.92 2.30 -13.99
N GLY A 34 6.82 1.41 -14.44
CA GLY A 34 6.83 -0.01 -14.02
C GLY A 34 6.88 -0.24 -12.51
N GLU A 35 7.57 0.62 -11.77
CA GLU A 35 7.72 0.52 -10.31
C GLU A 35 6.71 1.38 -9.53
N ALA A 36 5.94 2.24 -10.19
CA ALA A 36 5.06 3.18 -9.50
C ALA A 36 4.03 2.48 -8.61
N GLY A 37 3.54 1.32 -9.05
CA GLY A 37 2.63 0.47 -8.26
C GLY A 37 3.26 -0.02 -6.97
N ILE A 38 4.48 -0.54 -7.02
CA ILE A 38 5.15 -1.09 -5.83
C ILE A 38 5.65 0.00 -4.88
N ILE A 39 5.89 1.21 -5.38
CA ILE A 39 6.26 2.36 -4.53
C ILE A 39 5.04 2.88 -3.78
N GLY A 40 3.95 3.17 -4.50
CA GLY A 40 2.78 3.84 -3.92
C GLY A 40 1.84 2.90 -3.14
N ALA A 41 1.57 1.70 -3.65
CA ALA A 41 0.53 0.84 -3.09
C ALA A 41 0.82 0.37 -1.65
N PRO A 42 2.05 -0.07 -1.28
CA PRO A 42 2.32 -0.50 0.09
C PRO A 42 2.11 0.62 1.11
N ALA A 43 2.57 1.84 0.80
CA ALA A 43 2.39 3.00 1.67
C ALA A 43 0.91 3.37 1.85
N ALA A 44 0.13 3.32 0.75
CA ALA A 44 -1.30 3.58 0.79
C ALA A 44 -2.07 2.55 1.64
N VAL A 45 -1.72 1.26 1.54
CA VAL A 45 -2.34 0.20 2.34
C VAL A 45 -2.01 0.36 3.82
N VAL A 46 -0.75 0.58 4.20
CA VAL A 46 -0.37 0.77 5.61
C VAL A 46 -1.03 2.02 6.19
N SER A 47 -1.08 3.12 5.43
CA SER A 47 -1.74 4.36 5.85
C SER A 47 -3.24 4.16 6.07
N ALA A 48 -3.90 3.33 5.24
CA ALA A 48 -5.30 2.99 5.41
C ALA A 48 -5.55 2.12 6.65
N ILE A 49 -4.63 1.21 6.98
CA ILE A 49 -4.69 0.43 8.23
C ILE A 49 -4.54 1.37 9.43
N ASP A 50 -3.52 2.26 9.44
CA ASP A 50 -3.32 3.22 10.52
C ASP A 50 -4.57 4.08 10.74
N ASP A 51 -5.15 4.62 9.66
CA ASP A 51 -6.38 5.43 9.72
C ASP A 51 -7.55 4.65 10.33
N ALA A 52 -7.74 3.39 9.92
CA ALA A 52 -8.79 2.51 10.44
C ALA A 52 -8.62 2.18 11.94
N LEU A 53 -7.38 2.15 12.43
CA LEU A 53 -7.08 1.81 13.83
C LEU A 53 -7.00 3.03 14.77
N ARG A 54 -6.99 4.27 14.24
CA ARG A 54 -7.00 5.50 15.07
C ARG A 54 -8.07 5.53 16.17
N PRO A 55 -9.33 5.10 15.94
CA PRO A 55 -10.36 5.10 16.99
C PRO A 55 -10.03 4.20 18.20
N PHE A 56 -9.10 3.26 18.04
CA PHE A 56 -8.66 2.34 19.08
C PHE A 56 -7.38 2.81 19.79
N GLY A 57 -6.89 4.03 19.52
CA GLY A 57 -5.67 4.56 20.13
C GLY A 57 -4.37 3.92 19.63
N ALA A 58 -4.44 3.08 18.59
CA ALA A 58 -3.29 2.41 18.01
C ALA A 58 -2.25 3.42 17.50
N GLN A 59 -0.97 3.13 17.77
CA GLN A 59 0.14 3.89 17.22
C GLN A 59 0.42 3.47 15.77
N PRO A 60 0.96 4.38 14.91
CA PRO A 60 1.27 4.05 13.52
C PRO A 60 2.26 2.90 13.38
N PHE A 61 2.07 2.05 12.36
CA PHE A 61 3.02 0.98 12.05
C PHE A 61 4.30 1.52 11.39
N LEU A 62 5.45 1.15 11.93
CA LEU A 62 6.77 1.55 11.40
C LEU A 62 7.47 0.46 10.57
N SER A 63 6.85 -0.71 10.44
CA SER A 63 7.41 -1.84 9.71
C SER A 63 6.32 -2.68 9.06
N THR A 64 6.71 -3.40 8.01
CA THR A 64 5.86 -4.36 7.29
C THR A 64 6.48 -5.76 7.39
N PRO A 65 5.70 -6.85 7.22
CA PRO A 65 4.26 -6.88 6.95
C PRO A 65 3.42 -6.42 8.16
N VAL A 66 2.17 -6.02 7.90
CA VAL A 66 1.16 -5.79 8.95
C VAL A 66 0.24 -6.99 8.97
N THR A 67 0.51 -7.91 9.90
CA THR A 67 -0.21 -9.18 10.05
C THR A 67 -1.42 -9.04 10.96
N PRO A 68 -2.38 -9.99 10.93
CA PRO A 68 -3.51 -10.00 11.87
C PRO A 68 -3.08 -9.95 13.34
N GLN A 69 -1.96 -10.60 13.69
CA GLN A 69 -1.41 -10.56 15.05
C GLN A 69 -0.95 -9.14 15.43
N GLN A 70 -0.22 -8.44 14.55
CA GLN A 70 0.20 -7.07 14.81
C GLN A 70 -0.99 -6.12 14.95
N ILE A 71 -2.05 -6.31 14.16
CA ILE A 71 -3.30 -5.54 14.28
C ILE A 71 -3.95 -5.81 15.65
N PHE A 72 -4.06 -7.08 16.05
CA PHE A 72 -4.63 -7.45 17.35
C PHE A 72 -3.83 -6.84 18.52
N GLU A 73 -2.50 -6.90 18.47
CA GLU A 73 -1.64 -6.30 19.48
C GLU A 73 -1.78 -4.77 19.51
N ALA A 74 -1.91 -4.11 18.35
CA ALA A 74 -2.10 -2.67 18.26
C ALA A 74 -3.43 -2.21 18.87
N ILE A 75 -4.50 -3.00 18.74
CA ILE A 75 -5.82 -2.70 19.30
C ILE A 75 -5.88 -2.99 20.82
N THR A 76 -5.15 -4.00 21.31
CA THR A 76 -5.26 -4.48 22.70
C THR A 76 -4.27 -3.83 23.67
N ARG A 77 -3.20 -3.21 23.15
CA ARG A 77 -2.21 -2.50 23.97
C ARG A 77 -2.40 -0.98 23.99
N GLY A 78 -3.28 -0.44 23.14
CA GLY A 78 -3.76 0.95 23.20
C GLY A 78 -4.82 1.13 24.26
#